data_AF-A0AAD8FCX7-F1
#
_entry.id   AF-A0AAD8FCX7-F1
#
_cell.length_a   1.000
_cell.length_b   1.000
_cell.length_c   1.000
_cell.angle_alpha   90.00
_cell.angle_beta   90.00
_cell.angle_gamma   90.00
#
_symmetry.space_group_name_H-M   'P 1'
#
loop_
_entity.id
_entity.type
_entity.pdbx_description
1 polymer ?
#
loop_
_entity_poly.entity_id
_entity_poly.type
_entity_poly.pdbx_seq_one_letter_code
_entity_poly.pdbx_strand_id
1 'polypeptide(L)'
;MSSEGARLRRPEKKYSDTLKNSNEVTEEDAVKQASQGEELESDSESESQKIQESELELLPEVLATEPLVRKHSWIYRFFQALILTIVIPIVALIVFPSPISPVEITGLPEPPEFTGALTVNDLLSNAEQIYRGQVSGPESIVVDVDHIYTGTADGWVNDIHQGTVKKLVRFGSEPCGGIENENTCGRPLGMRMDKHGFLIVADAYFGLFQVNVVTGDYTTLYSSSTPVNGKTPKFLNDLDIDDDGKIYFTDTSTKWTRNNFPMVFLEGIPDGRLLMYDPVTKKTTQLFEGLLFANGVQVTRDKTAVLVAETSKFRIMKFDLATKNLSVWSDRLPGAPDNIRYCKTSGTYWVGLALITQQGKPSFTHFLANRPWVRGVIAKVFTINVFLTLKDFFAKTDAKAMALELNSEGTIIRSLQDKNGAVIKGVSEVEHADGVMYFGSFNANYVGRLYRKRIPEL
;
A
#
# COMPACT_ATOMS: atom_id res chain seq x y z
N MET A 1 -4.16 62.11 -50.14
CA MET A 1 -5.58 62.27 -49.74
C MET A 1 -5.82 61.27 -48.60
N SER A 2 -5.65 61.72 -47.35
CA SER A 2 -6.71 61.99 -46.34
C SER A 2 -7.24 60.69 -45.71
N SER A 3 -6.78 60.28 -44.53
CA SER A 3 -7.29 60.56 -43.14
C SER A 3 -8.32 59.49 -42.71
N GLU A 4 -8.49 58.98 -41.48
CA GLU A 4 -8.07 59.28 -40.09
C GLU A 4 -8.44 58.03 -39.22
N GLY A 5 -7.69 57.61 -38.19
CA GLY A 5 -7.86 57.95 -36.75
C GLY A 5 -8.61 56.83 -35.98
N ALA A 6 -8.31 56.31 -34.78
CA ALA A 6 -7.65 56.78 -33.56
C ALA A 6 -7.14 55.56 -32.72
N ARG A 7 -5.89 55.52 -32.22
CA ARG A 7 -5.35 55.87 -30.87
C ARG A 7 -5.94 55.13 -29.64
N LEU A 8 -5.11 54.32 -28.97
CA LEU A 8 -4.58 54.57 -27.60
C LEU A 8 -3.39 53.62 -27.29
N ARG A 9 -2.32 54.20 -26.72
CA ARG A 9 -1.02 53.66 -26.27
C ARG A 9 -0.90 54.14 -24.80
N ARG A 10 -0.22 53.55 -23.81
CA ARG A 10 1.14 52.94 -23.69
C ARG A 10 1.35 52.49 -22.20
N PRO A 11 2.53 52.04 -21.71
CA PRO A 11 2.66 50.67 -21.16
C PRO A 11 3.43 50.54 -19.80
N GLU A 12 3.59 49.28 -19.37
CA GLU A 12 4.70 48.59 -18.68
C GLU A 12 5.73 49.26 -17.73
N LYS A 13 6.02 48.46 -16.66
CA LYS A 13 7.31 48.06 -16.03
C LYS A 13 7.79 48.68 -14.70
N LYS A 14 7.88 47.76 -13.71
CA LYS A 14 8.90 47.49 -12.64
C LYS A 14 10.17 48.38 -12.60
N TYR A 15 10.61 48.82 -11.41
CA TYR A 15 11.68 48.22 -10.55
C TYR A 15 12.12 49.14 -9.38
N SER A 16 12.52 48.48 -8.26
CA SER A 16 13.54 48.78 -7.21
C SER A 16 13.54 50.05 -6.33
N ASP A 17 13.57 49.79 -5.01
CA ASP A 17 14.67 50.09 -4.05
C ASP A 17 14.87 51.47 -3.39
N THR A 18 14.69 51.41 -2.06
CA THR A 18 15.59 51.88 -0.96
C THR A 18 15.54 53.35 -0.46
N LEU A 19 15.00 53.46 0.77
CA LEU A 19 15.34 54.31 1.94
C LEU A 19 16.04 55.68 1.76
N LYS A 20 15.45 56.72 2.37
CA LYS A 20 16.03 57.49 3.50
C LYS A 20 15.08 58.57 4.05
N ASN A 21 15.11 58.70 5.39
CA ASN A 21 14.89 59.84 6.31
C ASN A 21 14.06 61.05 5.84
N SER A 22 13.20 61.66 6.64
CA SER A 22 13.51 62.27 7.95
C SER A 22 12.25 62.91 8.59
N ASN A 23 12.29 63.07 9.93
CA ASN A 23 11.63 64.10 10.77
C ASN A 23 10.09 64.06 10.86
N GLU A 24 9.39 64.44 11.93
CA GLU A 24 9.64 64.88 13.32
C GLU A 24 8.22 65.00 13.94
N VAL A 25 8.08 64.69 15.25
CA VAL A 25 7.31 65.48 16.27
C VAL A 25 5.76 65.54 16.10
N THR A 26 4.88 65.24 17.08
CA THR A 26 4.69 65.72 18.48
C THR A 26 3.82 64.73 19.30
N GLU A 27 4.06 64.70 20.61
CA GLU A 27 3.20 64.15 21.69
C GLU A 27 2.04 65.12 22.06
N GLU A 28 0.96 64.59 22.67
CA GLU A 28 0.12 65.35 23.61
C GLU A 28 -0.57 64.43 24.65
N ASP A 29 -0.81 64.99 25.84
CA ASP A 29 -1.60 64.56 27.03
C ASP A 29 -0.89 63.66 28.09
N ALA A 30 -0.23 64.20 29.13
CA ALA A 30 -0.70 64.87 30.38
C ALA A 30 -1.47 63.91 31.34
N VAL A 31 -1.03 63.65 32.59
CA VAL A 31 -1.20 64.46 33.83
C VAL A 31 -0.34 63.78 34.94
N LYS A 32 0.73 64.41 35.49
CA LYS A 32 0.86 65.17 36.78
C LYS A 32 0.50 64.41 38.07
N GLN A 33 1.14 64.53 39.24
CA GLN A 33 2.35 65.15 39.82
C GLN A 33 2.38 64.69 41.31
N ALA A 34 3.53 64.31 41.91
CA ALA A 34 4.32 65.07 42.92
C ALA A 34 3.58 65.42 44.24
N SER A 35 4.11 65.38 45.48
CA SER A 35 5.46 65.20 46.06
C SER A 35 5.38 65.40 47.60
N GLN A 36 6.48 65.09 48.32
CA GLN A 36 6.89 65.56 49.67
C GLN A 36 6.10 65.02 50.87
N GLY A 37 6.67 64.71 52.05
CA GLY A 37 8.00 64.89 52.66
C GLY A 37 7.80 65.04 54.18
N GLU A 38 8.78 64.59 55.00
CA GLU A 38 8.97 64.89 56.45
C GLU A 38 7.92 64.29 57.44
N GLU A 39 8.18 63.88 58.68
CA GLU A 39 9.31 63.88 59.63
C GLU A 39 8.89 63.10 60.92
N LEU A 40 9.83 62.83 61.85
CA LEU A 40 9.67 62.57 63.32
C LEU A 40 9.06 61.21 63.72
N GLU A 41 9.41 60.50 64.81
CA GLU A 41 10.18 60.70 66.05
C GLU A 41 10.43 59.25 66.59
N SER A 42 11.64 58.88 67.03
CA SER A 42 12.07 58.81 68.45
C SER A 42 11.25 57.79 69.27
N ASP A 43 11.85 56.71 69.77
CA ASP A 43 12.46 56.57 71.12
C ASP A 43 11.80 55.32 71.73
N SER A 44 12.37 54.53 72.63
CA SER A 44 13.70 54.41 73.21
C SER A 44 13.68 53.11 74.06
N GLU A 45 14.87 52.60 74.38
CA GLU A 45 15.23 52.01 75.70
C GLU A 45 14.44 50.77 76.20
N SER A 46 15.06 49.68 76.66
CA SER A 46 16.27 49.56 77.48
C SER A 46 16.65 48.07 77.47
N GLU A 47 17.82 47.68 76.98
CA GLU A 47 19.05 47.46 77.77
C GLU A 47 18.89 47.35 79.29
N SER A 48 19.01 46.13 79.79
CA SER A 48 19.78 45.78 80.99
C SER A 48 20.01 44.28 80.95
N GLN A 49 21.24 43.84 80.65
CA GLN A 49 22.19 43.43 81.69
C GLN A 49 21.59 42.36 82.62
N LYS A 50 22.16 41.19 82.85
CA LYS A 50 23.46 40.55 82.59
C LYS A 50 23.36 39.27 83.45
N ILE A 51 24.35 38.39 83.36
CA ILE A 51 24.82 37.59 84.51
C ILE A 51 23.98 36.34 84.84
N GLN A 52 24.68 35.20 84.77
CA GLN A 52 24.57 34.00 85.61
C GLN A 52 23.18 33.34 85.71
N GLU A 53 22.99 32.05 85.72
CA GLU A 53 23.80 30.85 85.81
C GLU A 53 22.70 29.77 85.80
N SER A 54 23.00 28.56 85.33
CA SER A 54 22.36 27.33 85.82
C SER A 54 20.90 27.40 86.28
N GLU A 55 19.96 26.96 85.45
CA GLU A 55 19.07 25.89 85.90
C GLU A 55 18.32 25.27 84.74
N LEU A 56 18.40 23.94 84.72
CA LEU A 56 17.36 23.02 84.33
C LEU A 56 16.70 23.20 82.95
N GLU A 57 17.03 22.20 82.13
CA GLU A 57 16.04 21.32 81.52
C GLU A 57 15.17 21.84 80.36
N LEU A 58 15.36 21.12 79.25
CA LEU A 58 14.34 20.74 78.26
C LEU A 58 13.75 21.85 77.36
N LEU A 59 14.40 22.00 76.20
CA LEU A 59 13.85 21.95 74.82
C LEU A 59 12.46 22.57 74.52
N PRO A 60 12.32 23.36 73.44
CA PRO A 60 12.53 22.79 72.11
C PRO A 60 13.28 23.69 71.12
N GLU A 61 14.32 23.12 70.51
CA GLU A 61 14.85 23.60 69.24
C GLU A 61 13.86 23.18 68.14
N VAL A 62 13.05 24.14 67.70
CA VAL A 62 12.25 24.04 66.47
C VAL A 62 13.23 23.98 65.30
N LEU A 63 13.67 22.77 64.98
CA LEU A 63 14.47 22.49 63.79
C LEU A 63 13.55 22.53 62.55
N ALA A 64 13.68 23.64 61.84
CA ALA A 64 13.58 23.78 60.39
C ALA A 64 12.65 22.78 59.68
N THR A 65 11.41 23.19 59.44
CA THR A 65 10.61 22.62 58.35
C THR A 65 11.24 23.02 57.02
N GLU A 66 12.16 22.20 56.50
CA GLU A 66 12.45 22.20 55.07
C GLU A 66 11.13 22.01 54.32
N PRO A 67 10.84 22.79 53.26
CA PRO A 67 9.62 22.60 52.51
C PRO A 67 9.69 21.22 51.83
N LEU A 68 8.72 20.36 52.17
CA LEU A 68 8.42 19.04 51.58
C LEU A 68 8.11 19.07 50.07
N VAL A 69 8.58 20.07 49.33
CA VAL A 69 8.30 20.29 47.90
C VAL A 69 9.29 19.54 46.99
N ARG A 70 10.41 19.01 47.52
CA ARG A 70 11.47 18.42 46.67
C ARG A 70 11.35 16.91 46.39
N LYS A 71 10.48 16.17 47.07
CA LYS A 71 10.45 14.68 46.99
C LYS A 71 9.68 14.06 45.82
N HIS A 72 8.90 14.82 45.05
CA HIS A 72 8.03 14.28 43.98
C HIS A 72 8.28 14.88 42.58
N SER A 73 9.35 15.66 42.39
CA SER A 73 9.65 16.32 41.10
C SER A 73 9.83 15.32 39.95
N TRP A 74 10.41 14.15 40.22
CA TRP A 74 10.60 13.12 39.21
C TRP A 74 9.29 12.42 38.81
N ILE A 75 8.33 12.25 39.75
CA ILE A 75 7.01 11.68 39.47
C ILE A 75 6.22 12.63 38.58
N TYR A 76 6.22 13.92 38.89
CA TYR A 76 5.58 14.93 38.06
C TYR A 76 6.20 15.01 36.67
N ARG A 77 7.55 15.02 36.58
CA ARG A 77 8.27 14.96 35.29
C ARG A 77 8.00 13.67 34.53
N PHE A 78 7.83 12.54 35.22
CA PHE A 78 7.46 11.26 34.62
C PHE A 78 6.06 11.32 34.02
N PHE A 79 5.05 11.83 34.75
CA PHE A 79 3.70 11.99 34.21
C PHE A 79 3.63 13.04 33.10
N GLN A 80 4.38 14.14 33.20
CA GLN A 80 4.51 15.10 32.09
C GLN A 80 5.12 14.44 30.86
N ALA A 81 6.21 13.67 31.02
CA ALA A 81 6.82 12.92 29.93
C ALA A 81 5.83 11.90 29.34
N LEU A 82 5.08 11.18 30.18
CA LEU A 82 4.05 10.24 29.74
C LEU A 82 2.94 10.93 28.93
N ILE A 83 2.45 12.09 29.39
CA ILE A 83 1.45 12.87 28.68
C ILE A 83 2.00 13.33 27.32
N LEU A 84 3.20 13.91 27.31
CA LEU A 84 3.84 14.42 26.09
C LEU A 84 4.15 13.32 25.07
N THR A 85 4.53 12.12 25.53
CA THR A 85 5.02 11.04 24.65
C THR A 85 3.96 10.02 24.25
N ILE A 86 2.88 9.85 25.04
CA ILE A 86 1.84 8.85 24.77
C ILE A 86 0.47 9.49 24.59
N VAL A 87 0.04 10.32 25.55
CA VAL A 87 -1.34 10.85 25.54
C VAL A 87 -1.53 11.83 24.38
N ILE A 88 -0.64 12.80 24.21
CA ILE A 88 -0.77 13.80 23.14
C ILE A 88 -0.79 13.15 21.75
N PRO A 89 0.14 12.23 21.39
CA PRO A 89 0.06 11.54 20.10
C PRO A 89 -1.23 10.73 19.91
N ILE A 90 -1.73 10.04 20.94
CA ILE A 90 -2.98 9.29 20.84
C ILE A 90 -4.17 10.22 20.63
N VAL A 91 -4.26 11.31 21.40
CA VAL A 91 -5.30 12.32 21.23
C VAL A 91 -5.23 12.95 19.84
N ALA A 92 -4.04 13.27 19.36
CA ALA A 92 -3.83 13.74 18.00
C ALA A 92 -4.33 12.71 16.97
N LEU A 93 -4.01 11.42 17.13
CA LEU A 93 -4.49 10.35 16.27
C LEU A 93 -6.00 10.14 16.33
N ILE A 94 -6.71 10.61 17.34
CA ILE A 94 -8.17 10.57 17.41
C ILE A 94 -8.77 11.82 16.76
N VAL A 95 -8.24 13.00 17.09
CA VAL A 95 -8.81 14.30 16.73
C VAL A 95 -8.53 14.69 15.27
N PHE A 96 -7.33 14.45 14.74
CA PHE A 96 -7.02 14.81 13.36
C PHE A 96 -7.85 13.96 12.38
N PRO A 97 -8.29 14.50 11.23
CA PRO A 97 -9.07 13.72 10.27
C PRO A 97 -8.26 12.54 9.72
N SER A 98 -8.95 11.45 9.35
CA SER A 98 -8.32 10.31 8.69
C SER A 98 -8.13 10.61 7.19
N PRO A 99 -7.05 10.12 6.55
CA PRO A 99 -6.89 10.23 5.09
C PRO A 99 -7.89 9.36 4.30
N ILE A 100 -8.59 8.46 4.99
CA ILE A 100 -9.60 7.56 4.42
C ILE A 100 -10.98 7.82 5.04
N SER A 101 -12.03 7.43 4.31
CA SER A 101 -13.41 7.35 4.78
C SER A 101 -13.82 5.88 4.86
N PRO A 102 -13.35 5.14 5.88
CA PRO A 102 -13.49 3.70 5.93
C PRO A 102 -14.96 3.31 6.07
N VAL A 103 -15.39 2.35 5.25
CA VAL A 103 -16.74 1.77 5.31
C VAL A 103 -16.67 0.36 5.87
N GLU A 104 -17.76 -0.12 6.49
CA GLU A 104 -17.83 -1.48 7.00
C GLU A 104 -17.67 -2.53 5.88
N ILE A 105 -16.82 -3.53 6.11
CA ILE A 105 -16.63 -4.64 5.16
C ILE A 105 -17.50 -5.81 5.64
N THR A 106 -18.73 -5.90 5.13
CA THR A 106 -19.70 -6.93 5.53
C THR A 106 -19.45 -8.26 4.83
N GLY A 107 -19.84 -9.39 5.44
CA GLY A 107 -19.79 -10.69 4.76
C GLY A 107 -18.38 -11.15 4.35
N LEU A 108 -17.36 -10.75 5.10
CA LEU A 108 -16.03 -11.36 4.99
C LEU A 108 -16.13 -12.81 5.50
N PRO A 109 -15.72 -13.81 4.71
CA PRO A 109 -15.82 -15.19 5.14
C PRO A 109 -14.91 -15.50 6.33
N GLU A 110 -15.31 -16.42 7.20
CA GLU A 110 -14.40 -16.95 8.21
C GLU A 110 -13.26 -17.73 7.52
N PRO A 111 -12.00 -17.60 7.99
CA PRO A 111 -10.87 -18.35 7.44
C PRO A 111 -11.13 -19.87 7.51
N PRO A 112 -10.66 -20.65 6.52
CA PRO A 112 -10.84 -22.09 6.51
C PRO A 112 -9.89 -22.80 7.49
N GLU A 113 -10.25 -24.04 7.87
CA GLU A 113 -9.30 -24.97 8.49
C GLU A 113 -8.30 -25.48 7.45
N PHE A 114 -7.07 -25.76 7.89
CA PHE A 114 -6.04 -26.32 7.03
C PHE A 114 -6.11 -27.85 7.03
N THR A 115 -7.15 -28.38 6.37
CA THR A 115 -7.41 -29.81 6.20
C THR A 115 -7.62 -30.15 4.72
N GLY A 116 -7.59 -31.44 4.36
CA GLY A 116 -7.74 -31.89 2.97
C GLY A 116 -6.70 -31.26 2.04
N ALA A 117 -7.14 -30.58 0.98
CA ALA A 117 -6.27 -29.87 0.03
C ALA A 117 -5.44 -28.74 0.65
N LEU A 118 -5.83 -28.23 1.84
CA LEU A 118 -5.13 -27.18 2.58
C LEU A 118 -4.21 -27.72 3.67
N THR A 119 -4.10 -29.05 3.82
CA THR A 119 -3.25 -29.67 4.83
C THR A 119 -1.83 -29.13 4.76
N VAL A 120 -1.32 -28.73 5.94
CA VAL A 120 -0.05 -28.01 6.06
C VAL A 120 1.12 -28.82 5.50
N ASN A 121 1.78 -28.30 4.47
CA ASN A 121 2.92 -28.91 3.81
C ASN A 121 4.09 -27.93 3.67
N ASP A 122 5.23 -28.38 3.16
CA ASP A 122 6.41 -27.53 2.94
C ASP A 122 6.96 -27.69 1.51
N LEU A 123 6.07 -27.93 0.54
CA LEU A 123 6.48 -28.27 -0.83
C LEU A 123 7.26 -27.13 -1.50
N LEU A 124 6.93 -25.87 -1.20
CA LEU A 124 7.59 -24.70 -1.78
C LEU A 124 9.03 -24.51 -1.24
N SER A 125 9.41 -25.15 -0.13
CA SER A 125 10.80 -25.08 0.35
C SER A 125 11.78 -25.82 -0.57
N ASN A 126 11.28 -26.67 -1.47
CA ASN A 126 12.08 -27.32 -2.53
C ASN A 126 12.35 -26.43 -3.75
N ALA A 127 11.80 -25.21 -3.77
CA ALA A 127 12.00 -24.27 -4.86
C ALA A 127 13.42 -23.66 -4.83
N GLU A 128 13.86 -23.20 -5.99
CA GLU A 128 15.08 -22.41 -6.16
C GLU A 128 14.72 -20.94 -6.27
N GLN A 129 15.63 -20.08 -5.81
CA GLN A 129 15.50 -18.63 -5.98
C GLN A 129 16.49 -18.21 -7.06
N ILE A 130 15.99 -18.00 -8.27
CA ILE A 130 16.79 -17.61 -9.43
C ILE A 130 16.82 -16.10 -9.59
N TYR A 131 17.91 -15.58 -10.16
CA TYR A 131 18.11 -14.14 -10.41
C TYR A 131 18.03 -13.27 -9.16
N ARG A 132 18.39 -13.82 -8.00
CA ARG A 132 18.38 -13.09 -6.74
C ARG A 132 19.22 -11.81 -6.83
N GLY A 133 18.63 -10.69 -6.41
CA GLY A 133 19.25 -9.37 -6.38
C GLY A 133 19.33 -8.70 -7.76
N GLN A 134 18.93 -9.39 -8.83
CA GLN A 134 18.92 -8.85 -10.19
C GLN A 134 17.52 -8.41 -10.63
N VAL A 135 16.48 -9.05 -10.09
CA VAL A 135 15.07 -8.67 -10.31
C VAL A 135 14.44 -8.29 -8.97
N SER A 136 13.85 -7.10 -8.89
CA SER A 136 13.21 -6.59 -7.67
C SER A 136 11.70 -6.56 -7.85
N GLY A 137 10.97 -7.32 -7.05
CA GLY A 137 9.52 -7.47 -7.10
C GLY A 137 8.97 -7.99 -8.43
N PRO A 138 9.46 -9.13 -8.98
CA PRO A 138 8.94 -9.76 -10.19
C PRO A 138 7.52 -10.29 -9.97
N GLU A 139 6.51 -9.47 -10.26
CA GLU A 139 5.14 -9.73 -9.81
C GLU A 139 4.36 -10.68 -10.73
N SER A 140 4.47 -10.50 -12.05
CA SER A 140 3.92 -11.37 -13.08
C SER A 140 5.04 -11.88 -13.98
N ILE A 141 4.91 -13.11 -14.43
CA ILE A 141 5.88 -13.89 -15.17
C ILE A 141 5.22 -14.44 -16.43
N VAL A 142 5.87 -14.24 -17.58
CA VAL A 142 5.53 -14.94 -18.81
C VAL A 142 6.72 -15.74 -19.25
N VAL A 143 6.53 -17.03 -19.51
CA VAL A 143 7.56 -17.89 -20.08
C VAL A 143 7.20 -18.18 -21.52
N ASP A 144 8.09 -17.82 -22.44
CA ASP A 144 7.97 -18.17 -23.86
C ASP A 144 9.25 -18.88 -24.28
N VAL A 145 9.13 -20.17 -24.57
CA VAL A 145 10.27 -21.06 -24.86
C VAL A 145 11.31 -21.03 -23.72
N ASP A 146 12.45 -20.37 -23.92
CA ASP A 146 13.54 -20.24 -22.95
C ASP A 146 13.73 -18.80 -22.43
N HIS A 147 12.80 -17.90 -22.79
CA HIS A 147 12.71 -16.54 -22.27
C HIS A 147 11.75 -16.46 -21.09
N ILE A 148 12.13 -15.68 -20.08
CA ILE A 148 11.27 -15.32 -18.95
C ILE A 148 11.11 -13.80 -18.94
N TYR A 149 9.90 -13.32 -19.16
CA TYR A 149 9.55 -11.91 -19.06
C TYR A 149 8.98 -11.60 -17.69
N THR A 150 9.42 -10.49 -17.08
CA THR A 150 8.88 -10.02 -15.79
C THR A 150 9.05 -8.53 -15.59
N GLY A 151 8.10 -7.91 -14.89
CA GLY A 151 8.17 -6.52 -14.46
C GLY A 151 8.94 -6.36 -13.16
N THR A 152 9.65 -5.25 -12.94
CA THR A 152 10.38 -4.96 -11.70
C THR A 152 9.99 -3.62 -11.08
N ALA A 153 10.30 -3.44 -9.79
CA ALA A 153 9.92 -2.28 -8.99
C ALA A 153 10.59 -0.97 -9.43
N ASP A 154 11.63 -1.05 -10.25
CA ASP A 154 12.27 0.11 -10.90
C ASP A 154 11.63 0.45 -12.27
N GLY A 155 10.47 -0.14 -12.58
CA GLY A 155 9.64 0.15 -13.75
C GLY A 155 10.02 -0.61 -15.01
N TRP A 156 11.07 -1.43 -14.99
CA TRP A 156 11.51 -2.19 -16.16
C TRP A 156 10.64 -3.43 -16.38
N VAL A 157 10.33 -3.68 -17.65
CA VAL A 157 10.06 -5.02 -18.15
C VAL A 157 11.40 -5.64 -18.54
N ASN A 158 11.70 -6.81 -18.00
CA ASN A 158 12.95 -7.52 -18.21
C ASN A 158 12.69 -8.77 -19.04
N ASP A 159 13.65 -9.12 -19.87
CA ASP A 159 13.78 -10.38 -20.59
C ASP A 159 14.94 -11.15 -19.98
N ILE A 160 14.68 -12.36 -19.52
CA ILE A 160 15.69 -13.22 -18.94
C ILE A 160 15.87 -14.43 -19.84
N HIS A 161 17.07 -14.54 -20.42
CA HIS A 161 17.42 -15.59 -21.36
C HIS A 161 18.85 -16.06 -21.09
N GLN A 162 19.06 -17.38 -21.07
CA GLN A 162 20.37 -18.01 -20.86
C GLN A 162 21.14 -17.45 -19.65
N GLY A 163 20.44 -17.17 -18.54
CA GLY A 163 21.05 -16.67 -17.31
C GLY A 163 21.31 -15.16 -17.28
N THR A 164 20.98 -14.42 -18.34
CA THR A 164 21.20 -12.98 -18.45
C THR A 164 19.90 -12.21 -18.31
N VAL A 165 19.86 -11.22 -17.41
CA VAL A 165 18.72 -10.31 -17.26
C VAL A 165 18.96 -9.07 -18.14
N LYS A 166 18.14 -8.90 -19.18
CA LYS A 166 18.16 -7.75 -20.09
C LYS A 166 16.95 -6.86 -19.81
N LYS A 167 17.20 -5.57 -19.66
CA LYS A 167 16.14 -4.54 -19.59
C LYS A 167 15.58 -4.31 -20.99
N LEU A 168 14.29 -4.60 -21.20
CA LEU A 168 13.63 -4.42 -22.49
C LEU A 168 13.07 -3.01 -22.65
N VAL A 169 12.13 -2.65 -21.78
CA VAL A 169 11.35 -1.41 -21.89
C VAL A 169 10.96 -0.90 -20.52
N ARG A 170 10.83 0.42 -20.41
CA ARG A 170 10.23 1.11 -19.27
C ARG A 170 9.29 2.18 -19.81
N PHE A 171 8.08 2.23 -19.26
CA PHE A 171 7.03 3.13 -19.74
C PHE A 171 7.10 4.53 -19.11
N GLY A 172 7.64 4.63 -17.89
CA GLY A 172 7.84 5.88 -17.18
C GLY A 172 9.25 6.46 -17.33
N SER A 173 9.50 7.51 -16.56
CA SER A 173 10.76 8.27 -16.56
C SER A 173 11.50 8.18 -15.23
N GLU A 174 12.77 8.59 -15.22
CA GLU A 174 13.51 8.83 -13.98
C GLU A 174 12.90 9.98 -13.17
N PRO A 175 13.08 10.02 -11.83
CA PRO A 175 13.83 9.04 -11.01
C PRO A 175 13.10 7.70 -10.86
N CYS A 176 13.88 6.63 -10.75
CA CYS A 176 13.39 5.27 -10.59
C CYS A 176 13.99 4.58 -9.35
N GLY A 177 13.35 3.50 -8.92
CA GLY A 177 13.73 2.74 -7.75
C GLY A 177 13.05 3.27 -6.48
N GLY A 178 12.79 2.36 -5.54
CA GLY A 178 11.99 2.68 -4.36
C GLY A 178 10.49 2.81 -4.68
N ILE A 179 9.66 2.62 -3.65
CA ILE A 179 8.20 2.59 -3.80
C ILE A 179 7.61 3.99 -4.01
N GLU A 180 8.35 5.01 -3.60
CA GLU A 180 8.05 6.42 -3.72
C GLU A 180 8.08 6.92 -5.16
N ASN A 181 8.88 6.27 -6.03
CA ASN A 181 9.05 6.69 -7.42
C ASN A 181 8.22 5.86 -8.41
N GLU A 182 7.51 4.82 -7.95
CA GLU A 182 6.70 3.92 -8.82
C GLU A 182 5.72 4.71 -9.72
N ASN A 183 5.14 5.80 -9.23
CA ASN A 183 4.23 6.65 -9.99
C ASN A 183 4.91 7.46 -11.10
N THR A 184 6.24 7.58 -11.07
CA THR A 184 7.04 8.29 -12.07
C THR A 184 7.71 7.31 -13.03
N CYS A 185 8.27 6.22 -12.50
CA CYS A 185 8.97 5.21 -13.29
C CYS A 185 8.08 4.15 -13.93
N GLY A 186 6.91 3.93 -13.36
CA GLY A 186 6.01 2.84 -13.72
C GLY A 186 6.22 1.63 -12.82
N ARG A 187 5.26 0.71 -12.90
CA ARG A 187 5.29 -0.58 -12.21
C ARG A 187 4.56 -1.59 -13.12
N PRO A 188 5.28 -2.28 -14.01
CA PRO A 188 4.71 -3.36 -14.79
C PRO A 188 4.29 -4.51 -13.87
N LEU A 189 3.02 -4.90 -13.96
CA LEU A 189 2.39 -5.98 -13.20
C LEU A 189 1.95 -7.07 -14.18
N GLY A 190 0.64 -7.34 -14.30
CA GLY A 190 0.12 -8.40 -15.15
C GLY A 190 0.56 -8.32 -16.60
N MET A 191 0.95 -9.46 -17.16
CA MET A 191 1.43 -9.57 -18.53
C MET A 191 1.03 -10.88 -19.20
N ARG A 192 0.86 -10.85 -20.52
CA ARG A 192 0.57 -12.01 -21.36
C ARG A 192 1.24 -11.89 -22.70
N MET A 193 1.67 -13.02 -23.25
CA MET A 193 2.03 -13.09 -24.66
C MET A 193 0.75 -13.17 -25.50
N ASP A 194 0.62 -12.29 -26.50
CA ASP A 194 -0.44 -12.39 -27.49
C ASP A 194 -0.12 -13.48 -28.53
N LYS A 195 -1.11 -13.81 -29.37
CA LYS A 195 -0.97 -14.83 -30.43
C LYS A 195 0.02 -14.46 -31.54
N HIS A 196 0.48 -13.21 -31.57
CA HIS A 196 1.43 -12.67 -32.55
C HIS A 196 2.85 -12.55 -31.98
N GLY A 197 3.08 -12.96 -30.74
CA GLY A 197 4.39 -12.88 -30.08
C GLY A 197 4.72 -11.50 -29.52
N PHE A 198 3.73 -10.63 -29.34
CA PHE A 198 3.91 -9.40 -28.57
C PHE A 198 3.53 -9.61 -27.11
N LEU A 199 4.32 -9.02 -26.22
CA LEU A 199 4.03 -9.01 -24.81
C LEU A 199 3.05 -7.87 -24.50
N ILE A 200 1.86 -8.20 -24.04
CA ILE A 200 0.90 -7.24 -23.52
C ILE A 200 1.19 -7.05 -22.03
N VAL A 201 1.33 -5.79 -21.61
CA VAL A 201 1.74 -5.43 -20.25
C VAL A 201 0.75 -4.42 -19.67
N ALA A 202 0.23 -4.70 -18.48
CA ALA A 202 -0.45 -3.72 -17.63
C ALA A 202 0.59 -3.06 -16.73
N ASP A 203 0.77 -1.76 -16.91
CA ASP A 203 1.47 -0.93 -15.95
C ASP A 203 0.47 -0.32 -14.97
N ALA A 204 0.78 -0.41 -13.66
CA ALA A 204 -0.11 0.03 -12.61
C ALA A 204 -0.52 1.51 -12.71
N TYR A 205 0.32 2.34 -13.33
CA TYR A 205 0.17 3.79 -13.40
C TYR A 205 -0.16 4.29 -14.80
N PHE A 206 0.43 3.69 -15.84
CA PHE A 206 0.40 4.27 -17.18
C PHE A 206 -0.62 3.66 -18.14
N GLY A 207 -1.00 2.39 -17.96
CA GLY A 207 -2.02 1.77 -18.80
C GLY A 207 -1.64 0.40 -19.36
N LEU A 208 -2.19 0.07 -20.53
CA LEU A 208 -1.89 -1.16 -21.28
C LEU A 208 -0.97 -0.87 -22.46
N PHE A 209 0.06 -1.70 -22.61
CA PHE A 209 1.05 -1.58 -23.65
C PHE A 209 1.20 -2.90 -24.41
N GLN A 210 1.42 -2.82 -25.72
CA GLN A 210 1.90 -3.92 -26.55
C GLN A 210 3.38 -3.72 -26.80
N VAL A 211 4.21 -4.68 -26.43
CA VAL A 211 5.68 -4.61 -26.48
C VAL A 211 6.21 -5.64 -27.47
N ASN A 212 7.07 -5.18 -28.38
CA ASN A 212 7.88 -6.06 -29.21
C ASN A 212 9.05 -6.60 -28.39
N VAL A 213 9.04 -7.89 -28.08
CA VAL A 213 10.06 -8.52 -27.21
C VAL A 213 11.45 -8.58 -27.85
N VAL A 214 11.55 -8.44 -29.18
CA VAL A 214 12.82 -8.44 -29.91
C VAL A 214 13.49 -7.07 -29.86
N THR A 215 12.73 -6.01 -30.14
CA THR A 215 13.28 -4.64 -30.25
C THR A 215 13.17 -3.83 -28.95
N GLY A 216 12.20 -4.14 -28.09
CA GLY A 216 11.82 -3.32 -26.94
C GLY A 216 10.88 -2.16 -27.28
N ASP A 217 10.54 -1.96 -28.56
CA ASP A 217 9.56 -0.95 -28.97
C ASP A 217 8.17 -1.30 -28.44
N TYR A 218 7.37 -0.29 -28.15
CA TYR A 218 6.02 -0.51 -27.64
C TYR A 218 5.00 0.47 -28.21
N THR A 219 3.74 0.05 -28.18
CA THR A 219 2.57 0.86 -28.50
C THR A 219 1.63 0.91 -27.31
N THR A 220 1.12 2.09 -26.98
CA THR A 220 0.08 2.25 -25.96
C THR A 220 -1.27 1.80 -26.52
N LEU A 221 -1.87 0.78 -25.92
CA LEU A 221 -3.21 0.31 -26.26
C LEU A 221 -4.28 1.10 -25.51
N TYR A 222 -4.04 1.34 -24.23
CA TYR A 222 -4.92 2.11 -23.35
C TYR A 222 -4.06 2.93 -22.39
N SER A 223 -4.41 4.20 -22.18
CA SER A 223 -3.75 5.07 -21.20
C SER A 223 -4.61 5.20 -19.95
N SER A 224 -4.02 4.99 -18.77
CA SER A 224 -4.71 5.21 -17.48
C SER A 224 -5.16 6.65 -17.28
N SER A 225 -4.61 7.62 -18.03
CA SER A 225 -5.12 9.00 -18.03
C SER A 225 -6.49 9.16 -18.71
N THR A 226 -6.93 8.16 -19.49
CA THR A 226 -8.21 8.18 -20.22
C THR A 226 -9.32 7.64 -19.31
N PRO A 227 -10.28 8.49 -18.89
CA PRO A 227 -11.37 8.03 -18.03
C PRO A 227 -12.28 7.03 -18.74
N VAL A 228 -12.74 6.03 -18.00
CA VAL A 228 -13.80 5.10 -18.43
C VAL A 228 -15.01 5.38 -17.56
N ASN A 229 -16.14 5.71 -18.19
CA ASN A 229 -17.37 6.15 -17.50
C ASN A 229 -17.12 7.29 -16.49
N GLY A 230 -16.27 8.25 -16.86
CA GLY A 230 -15.95 9.41 -16.02
C GLY A 230 -14.96 9.16 -14.87
N LYS A 231 -14.48 7.92 -14.69
CA LYS A 231 -13.51 7.56 -13.64
C LYS A 231 -12.17 7.16 -14.24
N THR A 232 -11.09 7.83 -13.80
CA THR A 232 -9.71 7.51 -14.16
C THR A 232 -9.20 6.34 -13.31
N PRO A 233 -8.71 5.23 -13.90
CA PRO A 233 -8.02 4.20 -13.14
C PRO A 233 -6.82 4.75 -12.37
N LYS A 234 -6.58 4.26 -11.16
CA LYS A 234 -5.40 4.65 -10.37
C LYS A 234 -4.43 3.50 -10.12
N PHE A 235 -4.89 2.27 -10.30
CA PHE A 235 -4.09 1.09 -10.05
C PHE A 235 -4.58 -0.05 -10.94
N LEU A 236 -4.04 -0.13 -12.17
CA LEU A 236 -4.23 -1.33 -12.99
C LEU A 236 -3.42 -2.49 -12.42
N ASN A 237 -3.96 -3.70 -12.44
CA ASN A 237 -3.32 -4.81 -11.74
C ASN A 237 -2.93 -5.95 -12.69
N ASP A 238 -3.92 -6.69 -13.20
CA ASP A 238 -3.68 -7.86 -14.03
C ASP A 238 -4.45 -7.78 -15.35
N LEU A 239 -4.04 -8.61 -16.32
CA LEU A 239 -4.74 -8.76 -17.60
C LEU A 239 -4.76 -10.21 -18.09
N ASP A 240 -5.76 -10.52 -18.92
CA ASP A 240 -5.79 -11.73 -19.72
C ASP A 240 -6.37 -11.45 -21.11
N ILE A 241 -5.97 -12.27 -22.10
CA ILE A 241 -6.29 -12.06 -23.51
C ILE A 241 -7.19 -13.20 -23.99
N ASP A 242 -8.33 -12.85 -24.60
CA ASP A 242 -9.19 -13.85 -25.24
C ASP A 242 -8.75 -14.15 -26.69
N ASP A 243 -9.27 -15.22 -27.29
CA ASP A 243 -8.81 -15.72 -28.59
C ASP A 243 -9.05 -14.72 -29.73
N ASP A 244 -10.10 -13.90 -29.58
CA ASP A 244 -10.45 -12.81 -30.48
C ASP A 244 -9.59 -11.54 -30.29
N GLY A 245 -8.69 -11.55 -29.30
CA GLY A 245 -7.77 -10.48 -28.98
C GLY A 245 -8.31 -9.43 -28.00
N LYS A 246 -9.55 -9.56 -27.52
CA LYS A 246 -10.04 -8.69 -26.43
C LYS A 246 -9.19 -8.89 -25.18
N ILE A 247 -8.81 -7.78 -24.56
CA ILE A 247 -7.99 -7.77 -23.35
C ILE A 247 -8.89 -7.42 -22.18
N TYR A 248 -9.03 -8.35 -21.24
CA TYR A 248 -9.74 -8.14 -19.98
C TYR A 248 -8.73 -7.78 -18.92
N PHE A 249 -8.99 -6.72 -18.16
CA PHE A 249 -8.03 -6.21 -17.18
C PHE A 249 -8.73 -5.56 -16.00
N THR A 250 -8.02 -5.47 -14.88
CA THR A 250 -8.58 -4.97 -13.62
C THR A 250 -8.01 -3.61 -13.27
N ASP A 251 -8.89 -2.79 -12.69
CA ASP A 251 -8.53 -1.55 -12.00
C ASP A 251 -8.87 -1.75 -10.52
N THR A 252 -7.84 -1.86 -9.68
CA THR A 252 -7.98 -2.14 -8.24
C THR A 252 -8.72 -1.02 -7.52
N SER A 253 -8.46 0.24 -7.87
CA SER A 253 -9.08 1.41 -7.24
C SER A 253 -9.03 2.62 -8.17
N THR A 254 -10.08 3.44 -8.09
CA THR A 254 -10.19 4.74 -8.75
C THR A 254 -9.69 5.89 -7.88
N LYS A 255 -9.34 5.61 -6.62
CA LYS A 255 -8.84 6.59 -5.64
C LYS A 255 -7.36 6.39 -5.31
N TRP A 256 -6.95 5.16 -5.00
CA TRP A 256 -5.60 4.88 -4.50
C TRP A 256 -4.70 4.27 -5.57
N THR A 257 -3.46 4.77 -5.61
CA THR A 257 -2.38 4.22 -6.44
C THR A 257 -1.70 3.02 -5.78
N ARG A 258 -0.95 2.26 -6.57
CA ARG A 258 -0.23 1.05 -6.11
C ARG A 258 0.67 1.29 -4.89
N ASN A 259 1.45 2.37 -4.84
CA ASN A 259 2.29 2.71 -3.68
C ASN A 259 1.50 3.05 -2.40
N ASN A 260 0.19 3.24 -2.50
CA ASN A 260 -0.73 3.45 -1.38
C ASN A 260 -1.76 2.31 -1.22
N PHE A 261 -1.51 1.13 -1.81
CA PHE A 261 -2.47 0.01 -1.76
C PHE A 261 -2.97 -0.39 -0.36
N PRO A 262 -2.21 -0.25 0.76
CA PRO A 262 -2.76 -0.56 2.08
C PRO A 262 -4.00 0.26 2.42
N MET A 263 -4.14 1.47 1.84
CA MET A 263 -5.34 2.29 2.01
C MET A 263 -6.56 1.69 1.33
N VAL A 264 -6.40 0.90 0.26
CA VAL A 264 -7.51 0.16 -0.36
C VAL A 264 -8.11 -0.83 0.65
N PHE A 265 -7.26 -1.60 1.34
CA PHE A 265 -7.70 -2.53 2.40
C PHE A 265 -8.32 -1.79 3.60
N LEU A 266 -7.69 -0.70 4.05
CA LEU A 266 -8.15 0.02 5.24
C LEU A 266 -9.42 0.81 4.98
N GLU A 267 -9.59 1.38 3.79
CA GLU A 267 -10.79 2.13 3.44
C GLU A 267 -11.95 1.16 3.14
N GLY A 268 -11.68 0.07 2.42
CA GLY A 268 -12.69 -0.97 2.16
C GLY A 268 -13.85 -0.50 1.29
N ILE A 269 -13.65 0.55 0.48
CA ILE A 269 -14.64 0.99 -0.51
C ILE A 269 -14.59 0.05 -1.72
N PRO A 270 -15.72 -0.49 -2.18
CA PRO A 270 -15.79 -1.36 -3.36
C PRO A 270 -15.75 -0.53 -4.65
N ASP A 271 -14.60 0.06 -5.00
CA ASP A 271 -14.45 0.85 -6.24
C ASP A 271 -13.61 0.17 -7.32
N GLY A 272 -13.21 -1.09 -7.10
CA GLY A 272 -12.50 -1.90 -8.08
C GLY A 272 -13.40 -2.30 -9.26
N ARG A 273 -12.79 -2.44 -10.45
CA ARG A 273 -13.49 -2.60 -11.73
C ARG A 273 -12.89 -3.70 -12.59
N LEU A 274 -13.75 -4.35 -13.36
CA LEU A 274 -13.37 -5.18 -14.50
C LEU A 274 -13.59 -4.36 -15.78
N LEU A 275 -12.54 -4.21 -16.57
CA LEU A 275 -12.51 -3.47 -17.83
C LEU A 275 -12.19 -4.42 -18.98
N MET A 276 -12.58 -4.04 -20.20
CA MET A 276 -12.22 -4.74 -21.43
C MET A 276 -11.79 -3.74 -22.50
N TYR A 277 -10.64 -3.99 -23.11
CA TYR A 277 -10.15 -3.28 -24.29
C TYR A 277 -10.36 -4.13 -25.54
N ASP A 278 -11.02 -3.56 -26.53
CA ASP A 278 -11.21 -4.17 -27.84
C ASP A 278 -10.20 -3.61 -28.84
N PRO A 279 -9.25 -4.41 -29.34
CA PRO A 279 -8.21 -3.93 -30.26
C PRO A 279 -8.76 -3.52 -31.63
N VAL A 280 -9.95 -4.00 -32.02
CA VAL A 280 -10.58 -3.66 -33.31
C VAL A 280 -11.16 -2.26 -33.24
N THR A 281 -11.93 -1.97 -32.19
CA THR A 281 -12.59 -0.67 -32.01
C THR A 281 -11.72 0.35 -31.28
N LYS A 282 -10.63 -0.10 -30.65
CA LYS A 282 -9.74 0.66 -29.76
C LYS A 282 -10.47 1.30 -28.59
N LYS A 283 -11.57 0.68 -28.14
CA LYS A 283 -12.40 1.18 -27.05
C LYS A 283 -12.19 0.36 -25.79
N THR A 284 -12.12 1.05 -24.66
CA THR A 284 -12.17 0.46 -23.34
C THR A 284 -13.59 0.58 -22.78
N THR A 285 -14.16 -0.54 -22.33
CA THR A 285 -15.50 -0.63 -21.75
C THR A 285 -15.41 -1.13 -20.31
N GLN A 286 -16.13 -0.50 -19.40
CA GLN A 286 -16.31 -1.03 -18.05
C GLN A 286 -17.37 -2.14 -18.08
N LEU A 287 -16.97 -3.35 -17.71
CA LEU A 287 -17.86 -4.50 -17.65
C LEU A 287 -18.53 -4.62 -16.28
N PHE A 288 -17.80 -4.29 -15.21
CA PHE A 288 -18.30 -4.33 -13.85
C PHE A 288 -17.58 -3.30 -12.96
N GLU A 289 -18.27 -2.80 -11.95
CA GLU A 289 -17.69 -2.03 -10.83
C GLU A 289 -18.30 -2.52 -9.51
N GLY A 290 -17.59 -2.33 -8.40
CA GLY A 290 -18.08 -2.78 -7.09
C GLY A 290 -17.24 -3.92 -6.48
N LEU A 291 -16.04 -4.17 -7.00
CA LEU A 291 -15.13 -5.18 -6.46
C LEU A 291 -14.25 -4.57 -5.37
N LEU A 292 -14.09 -5.27 -4.25
CA LEU A 292 -13.14 -4.91 -3.20
C LEU A 292 -11.74 -5.40 -3.55
N PHE A 293 -10.95 -4.49 -4.14
CA PHE A 293 -9.58 -4.75 -4.60
C PHE A 293 -9.59 -5.78 -5.75
N ALA A 294 -10.05 -5.35 -6.92
CA ALA A 294 -9.97 -6.16 -8.15
C ALA A 294 -8.51 -6.39 -8.53
N ASN A 295 -8.08 -7.65 -8.64
CA ASN A 295 -6.68 -8.03 -8.83
C ASN A 295 -6.52 -8.99 -10.01
N GLY A 296 -6.13 -10.25 -9.79
CA GLY A 296 -5.93 -11.23 -10.84
C GLY A 296 -7.16 -11.41 -11.73
N VAL A 297 -6.93 -11.59 -13.04
CA VAL A 297 -7.98 -11.79 -14.03
C VAL A 297 -7.60 -12.91 -14.99
N GLN A 298 -8.58 -13.74 -15.34
CA GLN A 298 -8.36 -14.91 -16.21
C GLN A 298 -9.65 -15.24 -16.97
N VAL A 299 -9.60 -15.26 -18.29
CA VAL A 299 -10.68 -15.79 -19.13
C VAL A 299 -10.77 -17.30 -18.90
N THR A 300 -11.98 -17.82 -18.71
CA THR A 300 -12.20 -19.26 -18.52
C THR A 300 -11.85 -20.03 -19.78
N ARG A 301 -11.40 -21.30 -19.65
CA ARG A 301 -11.02 -22.16 -20.80
C ARG A 301 -12.09 -22.23 -21.89
N ASP A 302 -13.36 -22.32 -21.49
CA ASP A 302 -14.52 -22.41 -22.39
C ASP A 302 -14.95 -21.06 -22.99
N LYS A 303 -14.25 -19.97 -22.64
CA LYS A 303 -14.47 -18.60 -23.12
C LYS A 303 -15.85 -18.03 -22.80
N THR A 304 -16.54 -18.59 -21.81
CA THR A 304 -17.89 -18.13 -21.43
C THR A 304 -17.86 -17.07 -20.35
N ALA A 305 -16.75 -16.94 -19.61
CA ALA A 305 -16.66 -16.06 -18.46
C ALA A 305 -15.25 -15.53 -18.22
N VAL A 306 -15.18 -14.53 -17.33
CA VAL A 306 -13.93 -13.96 -16.81
C VAL A 306 -13.91 -14.14 -15.30
N LEU A 307 -12.86 -14.73 -14.78
CA LEU A 307 -12.59 -14.84 -13.35
C LEU A 307 -11.86 -13.59 -12.88
N VAL A 308 -12.23 -13.06 -11.71
CA VAL A 308 -11.61 -11.89 -11.09
C VAL A 308 -11.37 -12.14 -9.61
N ALA A 309 -10.12 -12.01 -9.17
CA ALA A 309 -9.78 -12.06 -7.76
C ALA A 309 -10.31 -10.79 -7.05
N GLU A 310 -11.12 -10.99 -6.01
CA GLU A 310 -11.56 -9.92 -5.12
C GLU A 310 -10.73 -10.02 -3.82
N THR A 311 -9.52 -9.45 -3.88
CA THR A 311 -8.45 -9.69 -2.91
C THR A 311 -8.88 -9.37 -1.46
N SER A 312 -9.60 -8.28 -1.25
CA SER A 312 -10.03 -7.87 0.10
C SER A 312 -11.22 -8.68 0.64
N LYS A 313 -11.85 -9.53 -0.18
CA LYS A 313 -12.94 -10.44 0.21
C LYS A 313 -12.53 -11.91 0.29
N PHE A 314 -11.26 -12.24 0.01
CA PHE A 314 -10.75 -13.61 0.11
C PHE A 314 -11.54 -14.60 -0.78
N ARG A 315 -11.90 -14.16 -1.99
CA ARG A 315 -12.70 -14.92 -2.94
C ARG A 315 -12.39 -14.56 -4.39
N ILE A 316 -12.84 -15.41 -5.31
CA ILE A 316 -12.76 -15.20 -6.75
C ILE A 316 -14.19 -15.12 -7.30
N MET A 317 -14.45 -14.09 -8.09
CA MET A 317 -15.71 -13.84 -8.76
C MET A 317 -15.67 -14.37 -10.19
N LYS A 318 -16.81 -14.79 -10.73
CA LYS A 318 -17.01 -15.15 -12.14
C LYS A 318 -18.00 -14.16 -12.77
N PHE A 319 -17.53 -13.45 -13.78
CA PHE A 319 -18.32 -12.58 -14.64
C PHE A 319 -18.70 -13.32 -15.92
N ASP A 320 -19.98 -13.62 -16.08
CA ASP A 320 -20.48 -14.32 -17.26
C ASP A 320 -20.57 -13.37 -18.46
N LEU A 321 -19.92 -13.72 -19.58
CA LEU A 321 -19.79 -12.82 -20.72
C LEU A 321 -21.08 -12.67 -21.53
N ALA A 322 -22.00 -13.63 -21.45
CA ALA A 322 -23.26 -13.59 -22.17
C ALA A 322 -24.33 -12.80 -21.40
N THR A 323 -24.53 -13.16 -20.13
CA THR A 323 -25.57 -12.60 -19.26
C THR A 323 -25.13 -11.32 -18.56
N LYS A 324 -23.83 -11.03 -18.51
CA LYS A 324 -23.21 -9.91 -17.78
C LYS A 324 -23.43 -9.97 -16.27
N ASN A 325 -23.72 -11.15 -15.73
CA ASN A 325 -23.92 -11.37 -14.31
C ASN A 325 -22.60 -11.70 -13.62
N LEU A 326 -22.46 -11.20 -12.38
CA LEU A 326 -21.36 -11.56 -11.49
C LEU A 326 -21.84 -12.55 -10.43
N SER A 327 -21.06 -13.60 -10.19
CA SER A 327 -21.32 -14.63 -9.17
C SER A 327 -20.03 -15.01 -8.45
N VAL A 328 -20.13 -15.62 -7.28
CA VAL A 328 -18.96 -16.17 -6.58
C VAL A 328 -18.56 -17.49 -7.23
N TRP A 329 -17.28 -17.62 -7.61
CA TRP A 329 -16.74 -18.85 -8.20
C TRP A 329 -16.00 -19.70 -7.18
N SER A 330 -15.17 -19.05 -6.35
CA SER A 330 -14.49 -19.69 -5.23
C SER A 330 -14.55 -18.76 -4.03
N ASP A 331 -14.95 -19.28 -2.88
CA ASP A 331 -15.16 -18.50 -1.65
C ASP A 331 -14.33 -19.06 -0.51
N ARG A 332 -14.17 -18.27 0.55
CA ARG A 332 -13.45 -18.65 1.79
C ARG A 332 -12.02 -19.12 1.52
N LEU A 333 -11.29 -18.41 0.68
CA LEU A 333 -9.90 -18.73 0.40
C LEU A 333 -9.03 -18.53 1.67
N PRO A 334 -8.00 -19.36 1.90
CA PRO A 334 -7.08 -19.27 3.04
C PRO A 334 -6.12 -18.07 2.96
N GLY A 335 -6.41 -17.07 2.13
CA GLY A 335 -5.57 -15.90 1.90
C GLY A 335 -6.21 -14.97 0.88
N ALA A 336 -5.68 -13.76 0.79
CA ALA A 336 -6.10 -12.75 -0.16
C ALA A 336 -5.59 -13.16 -1.56
N PRO A 337 -6.47 -13.48 -2.52
CA PRO A 337 -6.07 -13.94 -3.84
C PRO A 337 -5.40 -12.83 -4.66
N ASP A 338 -4.38 -13.21 -5.40
CA ASP A 338 -3.60 -12.34 -6.29
C ASP A 338 -3.83 -12.75 -7.75
N ASN A 339 -2.79 -12.96 -8.57
CA ASN A 339 -2.96 -13.36 -9.97
C ASN A 339 -3.55 -14.77 -10.13
N ILE A 340 -4.40 -14.92 -11.16
CA ILE A 340 -5.03 -16.20 -11.55
C ILE A 340 -4.43 -16.63 -12.88
N ARG A 341 -3.87 -17.85 -12.97
CA ARG A 341 -3.29 -18.39 -14.20
C ARG A 341 -3.89 -19.73 -14.55
N TYR A 342 -4.32 -19.90 -15.80
CA TYR A 342 -4.80 -21.19 -16.28
C TYR A 342 -3.63 -22.08 -16.72
N CYS A 343 -3.48 -23.24 -16.08
CA CYS A 343 -2.48 -24.23 -16.45
C CYS A 343 -3.01 -25.18 -17.53
N LYS A 344 -2.50 -25.01 -18.76
CA LYS A 344 -2.93 -25.80 -19.93
C LYS A 344 -2.73 -27.31 -19.75
N THR A 345 -1.66 -27.71 -19.04
CA THR A 345 -1.28 -29.12 -18.85
C THR A 345 -2.20 -29.86 -17.88
N SER A 346 -2.58 -29.23 -16.76
CA SER A 346 -3.47 -29.85 -15.76
C SER A 346 -4.94 -29.57 -16.03
N GLY A 347 -5.27 -28.52 -16.80
CA GLY A 347 -6.66 -28.10 -17.00
C GLY A 347 -7.24 -27.33 -15.80
N THR A 348 -6.38 -26.79 -14.94
CA THR A 348 -6.73 -26.18 -13.65
C THR A 348 -6.29 -24.72 -13.60
N TYR A 349 -6.68 -24.01 -12.55
CA TYR A 349 -6.34 -22.62 -12.30
C TYR A 349 -5.43 -22.51 -11.09
N TRP A 350 -4.33 -21.78 -11.22
CA TRP A 350 -3.40 -21.52 -10.14
C TRP A 350 -3.54 -20.09 -9.65
N VAL A 351 -3.47 -19.92 -8.33
CA VAL A 351 -3.71 -18.63 -7.67
C VAL A 351 -2.65 -18.40 -6.60
N GLY A 352 -1.94 -17.27 -6.70
CA GLY A 352 -1.06 -16.79 -5.64
C GLY A 352 -1.85 -16.20 -4.48
N LEU A 353 -1.37 -16.37 -3.25
CA LEU A 353 -2.02 -15.79 -2.06
C LEU A 353 -1.08 -14.87 -1.28
N ALA A 354 -1.64 -13.74 -0.85
CA ALA A 354 -1.10 -12.88 0.19
C ALA A 354 -1.93 -13.02 1.49
N LEU A 355 -1.44 -12.46 2.59
CA LEU A 355 -2.18 -12.35 3.87
C LEU A 355 -2.89 -13.65 4.28
N ILE A 356 -2.16 -14.76 4.30
CA ILE A 356 -2.72 -16.10 4.58
C ILE A 356 -3.38 -16.13 5.96
N THR A 357 -4.63 -16.55 6.01
CA THR A 357 -5.44 -16.67 7.22
C THR A 357 -5.85 -18.13 7.46
N GLN A 358 -6.01 -18.49 8.73
CA GLN A 358 -6.31 -19.84 9.16
C GLN A 358 -7.32 -19.80 10.31
N GLN A 359 -8.28 -20.70 10.30
CA GLN A 359 -9.26 -20.82 11.37
C GLN A 359 -8.58 -21.03 12.73
N GLY A 360 -9.13 -20.42 13.78
CA GLY A 360 -8.60 -20.53 15.15
C GLY A 360 -7.34 -19.70 15.42
N LYS A 361 -6.84 -18.96 14.43
CA LYS A 361 -5.68 -18.07 14.59
C LYS A 361 -6.04 -16.59 14.45
N PRO A 362 -5.37 -15.70 15.20
CA PRO A 362 -5.61 -14.27 15.08
C PRO A 362 -5.37 -13.75 13.65
N SER A 363 -6.37 -13.07 13.11
CA SER A 363 -6.28 -12.33 11.85
C SER A 363 -6.71 -10.89 12.09
N PHE A 364 -5.77 -9.97 11.88
CA PHE A 364 -6.02 -8.55 12.06
C PHE A 364 -6.92 -7.99 10.95
N THR A 365 -6.84 -8.54 9.73
CA THR A 365 -7.75 -8.17 8.63
C THR A 365 -9.21 -8.46 8.99
N HIS A 366 -9.49 -9.66 9.52
CA HIS A 366 -10.84 -10.04 9.96
C HIS A 366 -11.28 -9.23 11.18
N PHE A 367 -10.37 -9.02 12.14
CA PHE A 367 -10.66 -8.16 13.30
C PHE A 367 -11.03 -6.73 12.90
N LEU A 368 -10.39 -6.16 11.89
CA LEU A 368 -10.62 -4.79 11.44
C LEU A 368 -11.82 -4.62 10.49
N ALA A 369 -12.30 -5.69 9.86
CA ALA A 369 -13.34 -5.63 8.83
C ALA A 369 -14.58 -4.86 9.28
N ASN A 370 -15.10 -5.17 10.46
CA ASN A 370 -16.30 -4.53 11.03
C ASN A 370 -15.98 -3.32 11.92
N ARG A 371 -14.75 -2.78 11.86
CA ARG A 371 -14.27 -1.68 12.72
C ARG A 371 -13.71 -0.52 11.88
N PRO A 372 -14.54 0.16 11.08
CA PRO A 372 -14.07 1.24 10.20
C PRO A 372 -13.36 2.36 10.97
N TRP A 373 -13.84 2.74 12.16
CA TRP A 373 -13.20 3.77 12.97
C TRP A 373 -11.75 3.42 13.37
N VAL A 374 -11.46 2.15 13.68
CA VAL A 374 -10.11 1.67 14.01
C VAL A 374 -9.22 1.74 12.78
N ARG A 375 -9.72 1.31 11.61
CA ARG A 375 -9.01 1.43 10.33
C ARG A 375 -8.68 2.89 10.02
N GLY A 376 -9.61 3.81 10.30
CA GLY A 376 -9.41 5.24 10.14
C GLY A 376 -8.29 5.82 11.02
N VAL A 377 -8.12 5.31 12.24
CA VAL A 377 -6.98 5.68 13.12
C VAL A 377 -5.67 5.09 12.60
N ILE A 378 -5.67 3.80 12.25
CA ILE A 378 -4.49 3.09 11.73
C ILE A 378 -3.95 3.78 10.48
N ALA A 379 -4.83 4.17 9.54
CA ALA A 379 -4.45 4.81 8.28
C ALA A 379 -3.64 6.10 8.43
N LYS A 380 -3.64 6.76 9.60
CA LYS A 380 -2.87 7.98 9.85
C LYS A 380 -1.37 7.73 9.99
N VAL A 381 -0.98 6.52 10.37
CA VAL A 381 0.43 6.14 10.63
C VAL A 381 0.88 4.95 9.78
N PHE A 382 -0.05 4.34 9.05
CA PHE A 382 0.18 3.09 8.36
C PHE A 382 0.61 3.32 6.92
N THR A 383 1.91 3.18 6.65
CA THR A 383 2.47 3.25 5.30
C THR A 383 2.68 1.86 4.72
N ILE A 384 2.96 1.78 3.41
CA ILE A 384 3.33 0.53 2.74
C ILE A 384 4.57 -0.13 3.34
N ASN A 385 5.56 0.65 3.79
CA ASN A 385 6.75 0.12 4.45
C ASN A 385 6.42 -0.49 5.81
N VAL A 386 5.51 0.15 6.56
CA VAL A 386 4.99 -0.41 7.82
C VAL A 386 4.23 -1.71 7.55
N PHE A 387 3.36 -1.74 6.53
CA PHE A 387 2.66 -2.95 6.12
C PHE A 387 3.61 -4.09 5.77
N LEU A 388 4.61 -3.84 4.92
CA LEU A 388 5.58 -4.85 4.49
C LEU A 388 6.42 -5.38 5.66
N THR A 389 6.83 -4.51 6.57
CA THR A 389 7.62 -4.87 7.76
C THR A 389 6.80 -5.69 8.76
N LEU A 390 5.52 -5.36 8.92
CA LEU A 390 4.65 -5.97 9.93
C LEU A 390 3.70 -7.01 9.35
N LYS A 391 3.81 -7.39 8.08
CA LYS A 391 2.85 -8.28 7.38
C LYS A 391 2.58 -9.58 8.16
N ASP A 392 3.59 -10.13 8.83
CA ASP A 392 3.48 -11.39 9.58
C ASP A 392 2.73 -11.23 10.91
N PHE A 393 2.52 -10.00 11.37
CA PHE A 393 1.64 -9.66 12.49
C PHE A 393 0.17 -9.56 12.05
N PHE A 394 -0.10 -9.22 10.78
CA PHE A 394 -1.46 -9.07 10.26
C PHE A 394 -2.24 -10.38 10.19
N ALA A 395 -1.55 -11.51 10.03
CA ALA A 395 -2.16 -12.83 10.08
C ALA A 395 -1.20 -13.88 10.63
N LYS A 396 -1.62 -14.55 11.71
CA LYS A 396 -0.93 -15.73 12.22
C LYS A 396 -1.44 -16.98 11.50
N THR A 397 -0.52 -17.82 11.04
CA THR A 397 -0.80 -18.98 10.17
C THR A 397 0.35 -19.99 10.29
N ASP A 398 0.08 -21.27 9.99
CA ASP A 398 1.09 -22.34 9.87
C ASP A 398 1.80 -22.37 8.51
N ALA A 399 1.33 -21.55 7.55
CA ALA A 399 1.92 -21.42 6.21
C ALA A 399 2.13 -19.95 5.87
N LYS A 400 3.38 -19.56 5.60
CA LYS A 400 3.77 -18.16 5.36
C LYS A 400 3.76 -17.75 3.89
N ALA A 401 3.88 -18.71 2.99
CA ALA A 401 3.57 -18.54 1.57
C ALA A 401 2.72 -19.71 1.09
N MET A 402 1.79 -19.45 0.18
CA MET A 402 0.86 -20.44 -0.34
C MET A 402 0.48 -20.10 -1.79
N ALA A 403 0.43 -21.13 -2.62
CA ALA A 403 -0.25 -21.11 -3.90
C ALA A 403 -1.34 -22.17 -3.90
N LEU A 404 -2.47 -21.87 -4.54
CA LEU A 404 -3.59 -22.79 -4.68
C LEU A 404 -3.71 -23.29 -6.10
N GLU A 405 -4.17 -24.53 -6.24
CA GLU A 405 -4.70 -25.06 -7.48
C GLU A 405 -6.20 -25.33 -7.32
N LEU A 406 -6.98 -24.82 -8.26
CA LEU A 406 -8.43 -24.92 -8.30
C LEU A 406 -8.86 -25.60 -9.60
N ASN A 407 -9.90 -26.44 -9.53
CA ASN A 407 -10.53 -27.04 -10.71
C ASN A 407 -11.43 -26.03 -11.46
N SER A 408 -12.11 -26.47 -12.53
CA SER A 408 -13.03 -25.63 -13.33
C SER A 408 -14.23 -25.09 -12.55
N GLU A 409 -14.57 -25.73 -11.43
CA GLU A 409 -15.69 -25.35 -10.56
C GLU A 409 -15.26 -24.42 -9.42
N GLY A 410 -13.99 -24.03 -9.34
CA GLY A 410 -13.48 -23.16 -8.27
C GLY A 410 -13.27 -23.87 -6.93
N THR A 411 -13.20 -25.20 -6.94
CA THR A 411 -12.87 -26.00 -5.76
C THR A 411 -11.35 -26.13 -5.63
N ILE A 412 -10.84 -25.86 -4.42
CA ILE A 412 -9.42 -26.05 -4.09
C ILE A 412 -9.12 -27.55 -4.06
N ILE A 413 -8.22 -28.00 -4.94
CA ILE A 413 -7.82 -29.41 -5.03
C ILE A 413 -6.42 -29.65 -4.49
N ARG A 414 -5.58 -28.61 -4.44
CA ARG A 414 -4.20 -28.70 -3.93
C ARG A 414 -3.73 -27.34 -3.42
N SER A 415 -2.80 -27.36 -2.48
CA SER A 415 -2.03 -26.19 -2.07
C SER A 415 -0.53 -26.50 -1.98
N LEU A 416 0.29 -25.58 -2.46
CA LEU A 416 1.74 -25.60 -2.26
C LEU A 416 2.10 -24.57 -1.20
N GLN A 417 2.86 -24.96 -0.19
CA GLN A 417 3.12 -24.11 0.97
C GLN A 417 4.62 -24.03 1.31
N ASP A 418 5.05 -22.89 1.82
CA ASP A 418 6.30 -22.73 2.60
C ASP A 418 5.88 -22.38 4.03
N LYS A 419 6.14 -23.29 4.98
CA LYS A 419 5.65 -23.15 6.36
C LYS A 419 6.23 -21.92 7.04
N ASN A 420 7.52 -21.68 6.81
CA ASN A 420 8.29 -20.65 7.50
C ASN A 420 8.55 -19.42 6.63
N GLY A 421 8.24 -19.49 5.34
CA GLY A 421 8.62 -18.47 4.35
C GLY A 421 10.13 -18.42 4.15
N ALA A 422 10.81 -19.56 4.31
CA ALA A 422 12.27 -19.62 4.29
C ALA A 422 12.80 -19.46 2.87
N VAL A 423 12.11 -20.05 1.90
CA VAL A 423 12.48 -20.04 0.48
C VAL A 423 11.55 -19.16 -0.32
N ILE A 424 10.24 -19.34 -0.20
CA ILE A 424 9.24 -18.52 -0.88
C ILE A 424 8.57 -17.61 0.16
N LYS A 425 8.72 -16.30 0.02
CA LYS A 425 8.26 -15.30 1.01
C LYS A 425 6.86 -14.73 0.72
N GLY A 426 6.33 -15.03 -0.46
CA GLY A 426 5.03 -14.62 -0.96
C GLY A 426 4.89 -15.07 -2.41
N VAL A 427 3.65 -15.28 -2.85
CA VAL A 427 3.34 -15.72 -4.21
C VAL A 427 2.28 -14.77 -4.76
N SER A 428 2.63 -13.95 -5.74
CA SER A 428 1.65 -13.17 -6.50
C SER A 428 1.10 -13.95 -7.68
N GLU A 429 1.91 -14.80 -8.30
CA GLU A 429 1.54 -15.57 -9.49
C GLU A 429 2.23 -16.94 -9.50
N VAL A 430 1.60 -17.92 -10.16
CA VAL A 430 2.23 -19.18 -10.55
C VAL A 430 2.11 -19.38 -12.05
N GLU A 431 3.24 -19.33 -12.76
CA GLU A 431 3.32 -19.58 -14.19
C GLU A 431 3.89 -20.97 -14.48
N HIS A 432 3.33 -21.68 -15.46
CA HIS A 432 3.71 -23.04 -15.80
C HIS A 432 4.33 -23.14 -17.20
N ALA A 433 5.57 -23.64 -17.28
CA ALA A 433 6.21 -23.96 -18.55
C ALA A 433 7.10 -25.20 -18.42
N ASP A 434 6.95 -26.15 -19.36
CA ASP A 434 7.81 -27.32 -19.52
C ASP A 434 8.10 -28.13 -18.24
N GLY A 435 7.06 -28.37 -17.44
CA GLY A 435 7.20 -29.12 -16.18
C GLY A 435 7.89 -28.34 -15.07
N VAL A 436 7.99 -27.02 -15.20
CA VAL A 436 8.50 -26.07 -14.21
C VAL A 436 7.37 -25.11 -13.82
N MET A 437 7.36 -24.76 -12.53
CA MET A 437 6.52 -23.71 -11.97
C MET A 437 7.39 -22.53 -11.60
N TYR A 438 7.00 -21.34 -12.03
CA TYR A 438 7.64 -20.08 -11.69
C TYR A 438 6.74 -19.30 -10.76
N PHE A 439 7.31 -18.75 -9.69
CA PHE A 439 6.58 -18.02 -8.66
C PHE A 439 6.98 -16.55 -8.67
N GLY A 440 6.00 -15.70 -8.97
CA GLY A 440 6.13 -14.26 -8.89
C GLY A 440 5.97 -13.77 -7.45
N SER A 441 6.49 -12.58 -7.17
CA SER A 441 6.26 -11.84 -5.95
C SER A 441 6.43 -10.34 -6.17
N PHE A 442 5.47 -9.55 -5.70
CA PHE A 442 5.54 -8.09 -5.78
C PHE A 442 6.64 -7.43 -4.91
N ASN A 443 7.30 -8.18 -4.02
CA ASN A 443 8.29 -7.63 -3.08
C ASN A 443 9.56 -8.47 -2.90
N ALA A 444 9.61 -9.71 -3.38
CA ALA A 444 10.81 -10.51 -3.35
C ALA A 444 11.85 -9.97 -4.33
N ASN A 445 13.13 -10.24 -4.08
CA ASN A 445 14.21 -9.85 -4.99
C ASN A 445 14.70 -11.01 -5.87
N TYR A 446 13.82 -11.95 -6.24
CA TYR A 446 14.12 -13.16 -7.00
C TYR A 446 12.85 -13.67 -7.67
N VAL A 447 13.01 -14.54 -8.68
CA VAL A 447 11.93 -15.40 -9.19
C VAL A 447 12.04 -16.76 -8.52
N GLY A 448 10.93 -17.31 -8.02
CA GLY A 448 10.90 -18.67 -7.50
C GLY A 448 10.80 -19.67 -8.65
N ARG A 449 11.51 -20.80 -8.57
CA ARG A 449 11.44 -21.87 -9.58
C ARG A 449 11.33 -23.25 -8.92
N LEU A 450 10.29 -24.01 -9.25
CA LEU A 450 10.10 -25.37 -8.75
C LEU A 450 9.89 -26.33 -9.91
N TYR A 451 10.75 -27.32 -10.03
CA TYR A 451 10.56 -28.40 -10.98
C TYR A 451 9.46 -29.33 -10.48
N ARG A 452 8.44 -29.59 -11.30
CA ARG A 452 7.30 -30.46 -10.94
C ARG A 452 7.75 -31.84 -10.47
N LYS A 453 8.78 -32.42 -11.12
CA LYS A 453 9.39 -33.71 -10.74
C LYS A 453 9.94 -33.75 -9.30
N ARG A 454 10.15 -32.61 -8.64
CA ARG A 454 10.60 -32.53 -7.24
C ARG A 454 9.42 -32.57 -6.26
N ILE A 455 8.19 -32.58 -6.76
CA ILE A 455 7.00 -32.71 -5.95
C ILE A 455 6.46 -34.13 -6.20
N PRO A 456 6.61 -35.05 -5.24
CA PRO A 456 6.29 -36.48 -5.44
C PRO A 456 4.83 -36.78 -5.83
N GLU A 457 3.93 -35.79 -5.69
CA GLU A 457 2.47 -35.93 -5.83
C GLU A 457 1.87 -35.10 -6.98
N LEU A 458 2.72 -34.51 -7.83
CA LEU A 458 2.31 -33.54 -8.85
C LEU A 458 2.53 -34.02 -10.28
#